data_AF-A0A2I0LEZ0-F1
#
_entry.id   AF-A0A2I0LEZ0-F1
#
_cell.length_a   1.000
_cell.length_b   1.000
_cell.length_c   1.000
_cell.angle_alpha   90.00
_cell.angle_beta   90.00
_cell.angle_gamma   90.00
#
_symmetry.space_group_name_H-M   'P 1'
#
loop_
_entity.id
_entity.type
_entity.pdbx_description
1 polymer ?
#
loop_
_entity_poly.entity_id
_entity_poly.type
_entity_poly.pdbx_seq_one_letter_code
_entity_poly.pdbx_strand_id
1 'polypeptide(L)'
;MQIQGEGYYLQLGTKEALINALFLAAKRFSSGPSQLLTQICLALSALVIRAVEHEKPIEQLFYSLQNLQSQDDGNLAVLEMLTVLPEEIVDNQNADCKISSACRNQYSQELLAHTPMVVEFLLQQSEKNFDGNLQLQERSRKILRCFLSWVKAGCFSEIPQGSLHAHPLLNFVFNSLQVSSSFDSAIEVLTELISRHEGLPQILLCRVHFLKEALLLPALANGDEKVIAGLACLLSEIGQAAPSLIVEASAEALGLADAVLR
;
A
#
# COMPACT_ATOMS: atom_id res chain seq x y z
N MET A 1 21.58 6.79 19.58
CA MET A 1 21.21 5.60 20.38
C MET A 1 20.73 6.13 21.73
N GLN A 2 19.61 5.61 22.26
CA GLN A 2 18.76 6.15 23.36
C GLN A 2 17.70 7.20 22.98
N ILE A 3 16.66 6.78 22.25
CA ILE A 3 15.29 7.35 22.41
C ILE A 3 14.27 6.22 22.70
N GLN A 4 14.73 4.99 22.96
CA GLN A 4 13.83 3.82 23.07
C GLN A 4 13.32 3.51 24.49
N GLY A 5 13.73 4.27 25.52
CA GLY A 5 13.43 3.96 26.92
C GLY A 5 12.47 4.90 27.68
N GLU A 6 12.16 6.09 27.17
CA GLU A 6 11.58 7.18 28.00
C GLU A 6 10.10 7.52 27.73
N GLY A 7 9.40 6.74 26.88
CA GLY A 7 8.00 7.04 26.52
C GLY A 7 7.00 7.07 27.69
N TYR A 8 7.37 6.48 28.84
CA TYR A 8 6.52 6.39 30.03
C TYR A 8 6.51 7.65 30.91
N TYR A 9 7.47 8.59 30.75
CA TYR A 9 7.61 9.75 31.66
C TYR A 9 7.38 11.12 31.01
N LEU A 10 6.99 11.18 29.74
CA LEU A 10 6.65 12.45 29.12
C LEU A 10 5.31 12.94 29.67
N GLN A 11 5.31 14.11 30.32
CA GLN A 11 4.08 14.81 30.70
C GLN A 11 3.19 14.98 29.46
N LEU A 12 1.86 14.90 29.63
CA LEU A 12 0.89 14.93 28.53
C LEU A 12 1.14 16.11 27.55
N GLY A 13 1.41 17.31 28.09
CA GLY A 13 1.74 18.49 27.28
C GLY A 13 3.09 18.41 26.53
N THR A 14 4.06 17.65 27.02
CA THR A 14 5.33 17.40 26.31
C THR A 14 5.14 16.44 25.14
N LYS A 15 4.23 15.46 25.28
CA LYS A 15 3.89 14.51 24.21
C LYS A 15 3.23 15.21 23.03
N GLU A 16 2.22 16.04 23.30
CA GLU A 16 1.54 16.83 22.26
C GLU A 16 2.50 17.80 21.54
N ALA A 17 3.37 18.48 22.30
CA ALA A 17 4.39 19.35 21.71
C ALA A 17 5.36 18.58 20.78
N LEU A 18 5.73 17.35 21.16
CA LEU A 18 6.58 16.49 20.34
C LEU A 18 5.87 16.01 19.06
N ILE A 19 4.60 15.60 19.16
CA ILE A 19 3.77 15.24 18.01
C ILE A 19 3.71 16.41 17.02
N ASN A 20 3.41 17.62 17.51
CA ASN A 20 3.35 18.82 16.68
C ASN A 20 4.71 19.16 16.03
N ALA A 21 5.81 19.00 16.77
CA ALA A 21 7.16 19.21 16.24
C ALA A 21 7.50 18.20 15.13
N LEU A 22 7.10 16.92 15.29
CA LEU A 22 7.30 15.89 14.28
C LEU A 22 6.45 16.12 13.04
N PHE A 23 5.20 16.57 13.17
CA PHE A 23 4.39 16.97 12.01
C PHE A 23 5.02 18.14 11.25
N LEU A 24 5.53 19.16 11.97
CA LEU A 24 6.23 20.28 11.35
C LEU A 24 7.51 19.82 10.64
N ALA A 25 8.24 18.88 11.24
CA ALA A 25 9.43 18.29 10.63
C ALA A 25 9.07 17.47 9.38
N ALA A 26 8.03 16.62 9.44
CA ALA A 26 7.57 15.82 8.31
C ALA A 26 7.20 16.71 7.13
N LYS A 27 6.50 17.81 7.39
CA LYS A 27 6.21 18.82 6.38
C LYS A 27 7.49 19.44 5.82
N ARG A 28 8.39 19.90 6.67
CA ARG A 28 9.65 20.54 6.24
C ARG A 28 10.52 19.63 5.38
N PHE A 29 10.50 18.32 5.66
CA PHE A 29 11.32 17.32 4.98
C PHE A 29 10.54 16.53 3.91
N SER A 30 9.34 16.98 3.52
CA SER A 30 8.53 16.31 2.49
C SER A 30 9.25 16.23 1.13
N SER A 31 9.98 17.30 0.78
CA SER A 31 10.84 17.40 -0.41
C SER A 31 12.33 17.10 -0.11
N GLY A 32 12.63 16.61 1.09
CA GLY A 32 13.97 16.26 1.54
C GLY A 32 14.37 14.81 1.24
N PRO A 33 15.47 14.31 1.85
CA PRO A 33 15.87 12.91 1.72
C PRO A 33 14.76 11.97 2.19
N SER A 34 14.35 11.02 1.33
CA SER A 34 13.24 10.08 1.61
C SER A 34 13.42 9.33 2.92
N GLN A 35 14.63 8.85 3.19
CA GLN A 35 14.94 8.13 4.42
C GLN A 35 14.69 8.97 5.67
N LEU A 36 14.98 10.28 5.64
CA LEU A 36 14.72 11.15 6.78
C LEU A 36 13.22 11.33 7.01
N LEU A 37 12.44 11.51 5.94
CA LEU A 37 10.99 11.59 6.03
C LEU A 37 10.39 10.30 6.61
N THR A 38 10.82 9.14 6.11
CA THR A 38 10.39 7.83 6.64
C THR A 38 10.67 7.71 8.13
N GLN A 39 11.87 8.09 8.61
CA GLN A 39 12.19 8.03 10.03
C GLN A 39 11.34 8.97 10.88
N ILE A 40 11.02 10.17 10.37
CA ILE A 40 10.10 11.09 11.05
C ILE A 40 8.70 10.49 11.12
N CYS A 41 8.19 9.94 10.02
CA CYS A 41 6.86 9.31 9.98
C CYS A 41 6.77 8.06 10.87
N LEU A 42 7.82 7.24 10.93
CA LEU A 42 7.89 6.09 11.85
C LEU A 42 7.89 6.55 13.32
N ALA A 43 8.70 7.56 13.66
CA ALA A 43 8.71 8.12 15.01
C ALA A 43 7.35 8.70 15.40
N LEU A 44 6.69 9.39 14.47
CA LEU A 44 5.35 9.92 14.65
C LEU A 44 4.31 8.81 14.82
N SER A 45 4.35 7.75 14.00
CA SER A 45 3.48 6.56 14.11
C SER A 45 3.59 5.92 15.48
N ALA A 46 4.81 5.59 15.88
CA ALA A 46 5.09 4.97 17.18
C ALA A 46 4.67 5.88 18.34
N LEU A 47 4.88 7.19 18.23
CA LEU A 47 4.48 8.13 19.27
C LEU A 47 2.96 8.23 19.38
N VAL A 48 2.23 8.38 18.27
CA VAL A 48 0.76 8.45 18.26
C VAL A 48 0.14 7.20 18.86
N ILE A 49 0.62 6.02 18.46
CA ILE A 49 0.11 4.73 18.94
C ILE A 49 0.41 4.54 20.45
N ARG A 50 1.52 5.08 20.96
CA ARG A 50 1.93 4.93 22.37
C ARG A 50 1.50 6.07 23.29
N ALA A 51 1.13 7.22 22.74
CA ALA A 51 0.85 8.43 23.53
C ALA A 51 -0.55 8.42 24.16
N VAL A 52 -1.46 7.59 23.66
CA VAL A 52 -2.90 7.72 23.92
C VAL A 52 -3.43 6.50 24.67
N GLU A 53 -3.70 6.66 25.96
CA GLU A 53 -4.26 5.60 26.81
C GLU A 53 -5.80 5.51 26.72
N HIS A 54 -6.51 6.55 26.26
CA HIS A 54 -7.99 6.61 26.31
C HIS A 54 -8.72 7.32 25.13
N GLU A 55 -8.04 7.72 24.05
CA GLU A 55 -8.68 8.33 22.86
C GLU A 55 -8.52 7.44 21.61
N LYS A 56 -9.05 7.89 20.47
CA LYS A 56 -8.90 7.28 19.14
C LYS A 56 -7.71 7.92 18.40
N PRO A 57 -6.47 7.40 18.58
CA PRO A 57 -5.25 8.07 18.14
C PRO A 57 -5.11 8.15 16.62
N ILE A 58 -5.64 7.16 15.89
CA ILE A 58 -5.56 7.12 14.43
C ILE A 58 -6.53 8.13 13.84
N GLU A 59 -7.75 8.25 14.39
CA GLU A 59 -8.73 9.26 13.97
C GLU A 59 -8.15 10.68 14.11
N GLN A 60 -7.48 10.96 15.23
CA GLN A 60 -6.80 12.25 15.47
C GLN A 60 -5.62 12.50 14.51
N LEU A 61 -4.84 11.45 14.21
CA LEU A 61 -3.79 11.51 13.21
C LEU A 61 -4.36 11.83 11.84
N PHE A 62 -5.44 11.17 11.42
CA PHE A 62 -6.11 11.44 10.14
C PHE A 62 -6.63 12.87 10.04
N TYR A 63 -7.20 13.43 11.11
CA TYR A 63 -7.57 14.84 11.17
C TYR A 63 -6.36 15.77 10.93
N SER A 64 -5.22 15.45 11.56
CA SER A 64 -3.97 16.21 11.39
C SER A 64 -3.40 16.08 9.97
N LEU A 65 -3.52 14.90 9.35
CA LEU A 65 -3.08 14.66 7.99
C LEU A 65 -3.89 15.44 6.95
N GLN A 66 -5.21 15.55 7.12
CA GLN A 66 -6.05 16.38 6.25
C GLN A 66 -5.59 17.85 6.27
N ASN A 67 -5.23 18.37 7.44
CA ASN A 67 -4.68 19.73 7.54
C ASN A 67 -3.34 19.88 6.80
N LEU A 68 -2.49 18.84 6.83
CA LEU A 68 -1.23 18.84 6.07
C LEU A 68 -1.42 18.74 4.56
N GLN A 69 -2.46 18.06 4.07
CA GLN A 69 -2.77 17.97 2.63
C GLN A 69 -3.12 19.33 2.02
N SER A 70 -3.69 20.25 2.81
CA SER A 70 -4.11 21.59 2.36
C SER A 70 -2.96 22.56 2.05
N GLN A 71 -1.72 22.13 2.25
CA GLN A 71 -0.51 22.96 2.11
C GLN A 71 0.40 22.40 1.02
N ASP A 72 1.01 23.29 0.23
CA ASP A 72 1.93 22.90 -0.85
C ASP A 72 3.03 21.97 -0.33
N ASP A 73 3.32 20.90 -1.08
CA ASP A 73 4.24 19.79 -0.79
C ASP A 73 3.93 18.88 0.42
N GLY A 74 2.80 19.08 1.12
CA GLY A 74 2.41 18.22 2.26
C GLY A 74 2.04 16.79 1.87
N ASN A 75 1.64 16.57 0.62
CA ASN A 75 1.15 15.27 0.13
C ASN A 75 2.20 14.15 0.21
N LEU A 76 3.50 14.44 0.06
CA LEU A 76 4.55 13.44 0.19
C LEU A 76 4.70 12.95 1.64
N ALA A 77 4.59 13.86 2.61
CA ALA A 77 4.61 13.51 4.03
C ALA A 77 3.36 12.71 4.42
N VAL A 78 2.20 13.09 3.88
CA VAL A 78 0.94 12.36 4.09
C VAL A 78 1.04 10.95 3.50
N LEU A 79 1.53 10.80 2.26
CA LEU A 79 1.69 9.50 1.61
C LEU A 79 2.65 8.60 2.40
N GLU A 80 3.77 9.14 2.88
CA GLU A 80 4.70 8.39 3.72
C GLU A 80 4.06 7.99 5.06
N MET A 81 3.32 8.89 5.71
CA MET A 81 2.62 8.60 6.96
C MET A 81 1.58 7.49 6.77
N LEU A 82 0.79 7.56 5.71
CA LEU A 82 -0.19 6.53 5.35
C LEU A 82 0.47 5.21 4.98
N THR A 83 1.73 5.21 4.56
CA THR A 83 2.49 3.99 4.27
C THR A 83 3.00 3.31 5.54
N VAL A 84 3.63 4.08 6.43
CA VAL A 84 4.29 3.50 7.62
C VAL A 84 3.33 3.19 8.76
N LEU A 85 2.17 3.85 8.81
CA LEU A 85 1.19 3.64 9.89
C LEU A 85 0.63 2.21 9.91
N PRO A 86 0.11 1.65 8.80
CA PRO A 86 -0.31 0.24 8.77
C PRO A 86 0.86 -0.72 9.00
N GLU A 87 2.06 -0.42 8.47
CA GLU A 87 3.27 -1.22 8.69
C GLU A 87 3.56 -1.35 10.19
N GLU A 88 3.49 -0.26 10.97
CA GLU A 88 3.72 -0.26 12.42
C GLU A 88 2.65 -1.03 13.22
N ILE A 89 1.39 -1.02 12.76
CA ILE A 89 0.27 -1.69 13.46
C ILE A 89 0.27 -3.20 13.18
N VAL A 90 0.56 -3.59 11.94
CA VAL A 90 0.46 -4.97 11.45
C VAL A 90 1.75 -5.76 11.70
N ASP A 91 2.91 -5.10 11.78
CA ASP A 91 4.18 -5.79 11.98
C ASP A 91 4.23 -6.46 13.37
N ASN A 92 4.26 -7.79 13.35
CA ASN A 92 4.33 -8.65 14.52
C ASN A 92 5.79 -8.91 14.97
N GLN A 93 6.79 -8.47 14.21
CA GLN A 93 8.20 -8.82 14.43
C GLN A 93 8.91 -7.90 15.44
N ASN A 94 8.30 -6.77 15.81
CA ASN A 94 8.81 -5.91 16.88
C ASN A 94 8.50 -6.53 18.25
N ALA A 95 9.33 -7.48 18.67
CA ALA A 95 9.30 -8.14 19.98
C ALA A 95 9.35 -7.17 21.19
N ASP A 96 9.71 -5.90 20.96
CA ASP A 96 9.75 -4.83 21.96
C ASP A 96 8.43 -4.04 22.09
N CYS A 97 7.40 -4.37 21.31
CA CYS A 97 6.16 -3.60 21.30
C CYS A 97 5.24 -4.01 22.46
N LYS A 98 5.23 -3.20 23.53
CA LYS A 98 4.34 -3.28 24.70
C LYS A 98 2.85 -3.01 24.38
N ILE A 99 2.41 -3.23 23.15
CA ILE A 99 1.01 -3.05 22.75
C ILE A 99 0.31 -4.39 22.90
N SER A 100 -0.75 -4.43 23.71
CA SER A 100 -1.56 -5.65 23.88
C SER A 100 -2.22 -6.04 22.55
N SER A 101 -2.51 -7.34 22.36
CA SER A 101 -3.26 -7.82 21.19
C SER A 101 -4.62 -7.14 21.04
N ALA A 102 -5.28 -6.82 22.16
CA ALA A 102 -6.56 -6.10 22.18
C ALA A 102 -6.42 -4.67 21.62
N CYS A 103 -5.39 -3.93 22.04
CA CYS A 103 -5.11 -2.60 21.50
C CYS A 103 -4.76 -2.67 20.01
N ARG A 104 -3.99 -3.68 19.57
CA ARG A 104 -3.68 -3.86 18.15
C ARG A 104 -4.94 -4.07 17.30
N ASN A 105 -5.86 -4.93 17.76
CA ASN A 105 -7.13 -5.16 17.06
C ASN A 105 -7.97 -3.88 16.98
N GLN A 106 -8.02 -3.10 18.06
CA GLN A 106 -8.72 -1.81 18.08
C GLN A 106 -8.10 -0.83 17.07
N TYR A 107 -6.76 -0.69 17.05
CA TYR A 107 -6.07 0.17 16.10
C TYR A 107 -6.23 -0.30 14.66
N SER A 108 -6.23 -1.61 14.40
CA SER A 108 -6.53 -2.13 13.06
C SER A 108 -7.96 -1.79 12.61
N GLN A 109 -8.95 -1.89 13.50
CA GLN A 109 -10.33 -1.50 13.18
C GLN A 109 -10.44 0.00 12.89
N GLU A 110 -9.81 0.82 13.73
CA GLU A 110 -9.78 2.27 13.56
C GLU A 110 -9.09 2.67 12.25
N LEU A 111 -7.95 2.04 11.93
CA LEU A 111 -7.22 2.22 10.68
C LEU A 111 -8.10 1.88 9.47
N LEU A 112 -8.72 0.70 9.47
CA LEU A 112 -9.52 0.22 8.34
C LEU A 112 -10.77 1.07 8.11
N ALA A 113 -11.32 1.71 9.14
CA ALA A 113 -12.42 2.67 9.00
C ALA A 113 -12.05 3.88 8.11
N HIS A 114 -10.76 4.20 7.97
CA HIS A 114 -10.27 5.28 7.11
C HIS A 114 -9.90 4.82 5.68
N THR A 115 -10.11 3.54 5.33
CA THR A 115 -9.82 3.02 3.97
C THR A 115 -10.42 3.86 2.85
N PRO A 116 -11.69 4.31 2.88
CA PRO A 116 -12.26 5.11 1.79
C PRO A 116 -11.49 6.42 1.54
N MET A 117 -11.06 7.09 2.60
CA MET A 117 -10.31 8.34 2.51
C MET A 117 -8.92 8.13 1.91
N VAL A 118 -8.27 7.02 2.27
CA VAL A 118 -6.94 6.68 1.71
C VAL A 118 -7.03 6.28 0.26
N VAL A 119 -8.06 5.51 -0.11
CA VAL A 119 -8.33 5.15 -1.51
C VAL A 119 -8.54 6.41 -2.35
N GLU A 120 -9.38 7.34 -1.87
CA GLU A 120 -9.61 8.63 -2.55
C GLU A 120 -8.31 9.44 -2.68
N PHE A 121 -7.53 9.53 -1.60
CA PHE A 121 -6.24 10.22 -1.62
C PHE A 121 -5.28 9.61 -2.66
N LEU A 122 -5.13 8.28 -2.67
CA LEU A 122 -4.25 7.58 -3.61
C LEU A 122 -4.70 7.77 -5.07
N LEU A 123 -6.01 7.79 -5.32
CA LEU A 123 -6.57 8.09 -6.64
C LEU A 123 -6.18 9.50 -7.10
N GLN A 124 -6.44 10.51 -6.25
CA GLN A 124 -6.03 11.89 -6.53
C GLN A 124 -4.52 12.01 -6.73
N GLN A 125 -3.73 11.21 -6.01
CA GLN A 125 -2.29 11.19 -6.25
C GLN A 125 -1.94 10.52 -7.58
N SER A 126 -2.61 9.45 -7.98
CA SER A 126 -2.31 8.73 -9.23
C SER A 126 -2.63 9.53 -10.50
N GLU A 127 -3.63 10.42 -10.46
CA GLU A 127 -4.11 11.17 -11.62
C GLU A 127 -3.36 12.49 -11.88
N LYS A 128 -2.63 13.01 -10.89
CA LYS A 128 -1.89 14.27 -11.04
C LYS A 128 -0.71 14.10 -12.00
N ASN A 129 -0.79 14.77 -13.14
CA ASN A 129 0.30 14.90 -14.12
C ASN A 129 1.44 15.77 -13.54
N PHE A 130 2.68 15.34 -13.75
CA PHE A 130 3.88 16.09 -13.35
C PHE A 130 4.82 16.29 -14.52
N ASP A 131 5.50 17.43 -14.54
CA ASP A 131 6.38 17.88 -15.63
C ASP A 131 7.74 17.13 -15.71
N GLY A 132 7.92 16.02 -14.97
CA GLY A 132 9.16 15.26 -14.92
C GLY A 132 8.98 13.75 -14.80
N ASN A 133 9.49 13.01 -15.80
CA ASN A 133 9.39 11.54 -15.87
C ASN A 133 9.98 10.83 -14.63
N LEU A 134 11.11 11.29 -14.10
CA LEU A 134 11.74 10.69 -12.91
C LEU A 134 10.91 10.90 -11.64
N GLN A 135 10.38 12.10 -11.42
CA GLN A 135 9.55 12.40 -10.25
C GLN A 135 8.22 11.64 -10.30
N LEU A 136 7.66 11.47 -11.50
CA LEU A 136 6.46 10.68 -11.73
C LEU A 136 6.68 9.20 -11.35
N GLN A 137 7.79 8.59 -11.80
CA GLN A 137 8.11 7.20 -11.49
C GLN A 137 8.34 6.98 -9.98
N GLU A 138 9.11 7.86 -9.33
CA GLU A 138 9.34 7.81 -7.89
C GLU A 138 8.03 7.88 -7.10
N ARG A 139 7.13 8.75 -7.52
CA ARG A 139 5.82 8.88 -6.90
C ARG A 139 4.95 7.65 -7.12
N SER A 140 4.93 7.07 -8.32
CA SER A 140 4.18 5.84 -8.59
C SER A 140 4.63 4.72 -7.65
N ARG A 141 5.93 4.57 -7.41
CA ARG A 141 6.45 3.60 -6.43
C ARG A 141 5.94 3.88 -5.01
N LYS A 142 5.93 5.14 -4.57
CA LYS A 142 5.40 5.52 -3.25
C LYS A 142 3.89 5.25 -3.14
N ILE A 143 3.12 5.50 -4.20
CA ILE A 143 1.67 5.19 -4.24
C ILE A 143 1.47 3.67 -4.13
N LEU A 144 2.21 2.87 -4.89
CA LEU A 144 2.13 1.40 -4.84
C LEU A 144 2.55 0.86 -3.48
N ARG A 145 3.60 1.39 -2.86
CA ARG A 145 4.03 1.00 -1.50
C ARG A 145 2.97 1.32 -0.46
N CYS A 146 2.40 2.53 -0.51
CA CYS A 146 1.30 2.90 0.36
C CYS A 146 0.12 1.94 0.18
N PHE A 147 -0.28 1.70 -1.07
CA PHE A 147 -1.37 0.80 -1.37
C PHE A 147 -1.14 -0.61 -0.84
N LEU A 148 0.05 -1.18 -1.09
CA LEU A 148 0.47 -2.49 -0.58
C LEU A 148 0.38 -2.58 0.95
N SER A 149 0.87 -1.55 1.67
CA SER A 149 0.81 -1.49 3.13
C SER A 149 -0.62 -1.60 3.65
N TRP A 150 -1.56 -0.93 2.99
CA TRP A 150 -2.99 -1.03 3.32
C TRP A 150 -3.58 -2.39 2.97
N VAL A 151 -3.20 -2.98 1.83
CA VAL A 151 -3.68 -4.33 1.44
C VAL A 151 -3.23 -5.35 2.48
N LYS A 152 -1.96 -5.30 2.90
CA LYS A 152 -1.42 -6.15 3.98
C LYS A 152 -2.17 -5.96 5.31
N ALA A 153 -2.61 -4.74 5.60
CA ALA A 153 -3.44 -4.44 6.78
C ALA A 153 -4.89 -4.95 6.68
N GLY A 154 -5.31 -5.44 5.52
CA GLY A 154 -6.65 -5.99 5.28
C GLY A 154 -7.61 -5.02 4.60
N CYS A 155 -7.13 -3.94 3.98
CA CYS A 155 -7.99 -3.11 3.15
C CYS A 155 -8.56 -3.95 1.98
N PHE A 156 -9.75 -3.58 1.50
CA PHE A 156 -10.56 -4.35 0.53
C PHE A 156 -11.21 -5.64 1.03
N SER A 157 -10.94 -6.15 2.23
CA SER A 157 -11.61 -7.38 2.73
C SER A 157 -13.14 -7.27 2.78
N GLU A 158 -13.68 -6.06 2.91
CA GLU A 158 -15.13 -5.78 2.99
C GLU A 158 -15.72 -5.24 1.68
N ILE A 159 -14.91 -5.10 0.62
CA ILE A 159 -15.38 -4.52 -0.65
C ILE A 159 -16.18 -5.59 -1.42
N PRO A 160 -17.41 -5.27 -1.87
CA PRO A 160 -18.20 -6.21 -2.64
C PRO A 160 -17.45 -6.67 -3.89
N GLN A 161 -17.43 -7.98 -4.15
CA GLN A 161 -16.68 -8.59 -5.25
C GLN A 161 -16.94 -7.92 -6.61
N GLY A 162 -18.14 -7.37 -6.83
CA GLY A 162 -18.51 -6.71 -8.08
C GLY A 162 -17.91 -5.31 -8.33
N SER A 163 -17.35 -4.61 -7.33
CA SER A 163 -16.88 -3.22 -7.52
C SER A 163 -15.37 -3.11 -7.77
N LEU A 164 -14.61 -4.17 -7.50
CA LEU A 164 -13.14 -4.13 -7.55
C LEU A 164 -12.59 -4.13 -9.00
N HIS A 165 -13.29 -4.76 -9.95
CA HIS A 165 -12.85 -4.88 -11.35
C HIS A 165 -12.76 -3.56 -12.10
N ALA A 166 -13.61 -2.60 -11.74
CA ALA A 166 -13.65 -1.27 -12.31
C ALA A 166 -12.93 -0.23 -11.43
N HIS A 167 -12.28 -0.68 -10.35
CA HIS A 167 -11.67 0.24 -9.39
C HIS A 167 -10.45 0.94 -10.03
N PRO A 168 -10.39 2.29 -10.06
CA PRO A 168 -9.34 2.97 -10.81
C PRO A 168 -7.93 2.75 -10.26
N LEU A 169 -7.77 2.47 -8.95
CA LEU A 169 -6.46 2.06 -8.40
C LEU A 169 -5.99 0.73 -8.99
N LEU A 170 -6.88 -0.22 -9.28
CA LEU A 170 -6.50 -1.48 -9.90
C LEU A 170 -5.97 -1.22 -11.33
N ASN A 171 -6.62 -0.34 -12.08
CA ASN A 171 -6.13 0.10 -13.39
C ASN A 171 -4.75 0.80 -13.28
N PHE A 172 -4.54 1.63 -12.26
CA PHE A 172 -3.24 2.24 -11.99
C PHE A 172 -2.14 1.20 -11.72
N VAL A 173 -2.44 0.16 -10.95
CA VAL A 173 -1.51 -0.96 -10.69
C VAL A 173 -1.18 -1.71 -11.98
N PHE A 174 -2.18 -2.03 -12.82
CA PHE A 174 -1.95 -2.67 -14.12
C PHE A 174 -1.11 -1.80 -15.06
N ASN A 175 -1.37 -0.50 -15.12
CA ASN A 175 -0.56 0.43 -15.92
C ASN A 175 0.89 0.50 -15.41
N SER A 176 1.09 0.35 -14.11
CA SER A 176 2.41 0.34 -13.48
C SER A 176 3.25 -0.90 -13.84
N LEU A 177 2.65 -1.98 -14.34
CA LEU A 177 3.37 -3.14 -14.89
C LEU A 177 4.11 -2.81 -16.20
N GLN A 178 3.68 -1.78 -16.93
CA GLN A 178 4.34 -1.36 -18.18
C GLN A 178 5.59 -0.50 -17.93
N VAL A 179 5.85 -0.12 -16.67
CA VAL A 179 6.93 0.78 -16.28
C VAL A 179 7.95 0.02 -15.45
N SER A 180 9.16 -0.14 -15.99
CA SER A 180 10.23 -0.96 -15.39
C SER A 180 10.55 -0.62 -13.93
N SER A 181 10.49 0.67 -13.56
CA SER A 181 10.80 1.12 -12.20
C SER A 181 9.70 0.82 -11.17
N SER A 182 8.45 0.61 -11.62
CA SER A 182 7.32 0.26 -10.74
C SER A 182 6.84 -1.19 -10.87
N PHE A 183 7.41 -1.95 -11.81
CA PHE A 183 7.00 -3.32 -12.11
C PHE A 183 6.96 -4.21 -10.86
N ASP A 184 8.06 -4.28 -10.09
CA ASP A 184 8.14 -5.16 -8.91
C ASP A 184 7.09 -4.79 -7.86
N SER A 185 6.90 -3.49 -7.61
CA SER A 185 5.89 -3.00 -6.67
C SER A 185 4.47 -3.32 -7.13
N ALA A 186 4.20 -3.27 -8.45
CA ALA A 186 2.91 -3.63 -9.00
C ALA A 186 2.64 -5.14 -8.93
N ILE A 187 3.65 -5.98 -9.19
CA ILE A 187 3.56 -7.43 -8.98
C ILE A 187 3.26 -7.74 -7.51
N GLU A 188 4.00 -7.15 -6.57
CA GLU A 188 3.80 -7.40 -5.13
C GLU A 188 2.38 -7.01 -4.67
N VAL A 189 1.88 -5.86 -5.13
CA VAL A 189 0.50 -5.43 -4.88
C VAL A 189 -0.51 -6.45 -5.39
N LEU A 190 -0.37 -6.91 -6.63
CA LEU A 190 -1.33 -7.85 -7.23
C LEU A 190 -1.29 -9.20 -6.53
N THR A 191 -0.10 -9.71 -6.21
CA THR A 191 0.08 -10.96 -5.46
C THR A 191 -0.55 -10.88 -4.08
N GLU A 192 -0.32 -9.80 -3.33
CA GLU A 192 -0.95 -9.63 -2.01
C GLU A 192 -2.48 -9.48 -2.13
N LEU A 193 -2.97 -8.76 -3.14
CA LEU A 193 -4.40 -8.65 -3.36
C LEU A 193 -5.05 -10.02 -3.68
N ILE A 194 -4.39 -10.86 -4.47
CA ILE A 194 -4.84 -12.23 -4.79
C ILE A 194 -4.93 -13.07 -3.51
N SER A 195 -3.90 -13.03 -2.67
CA SER A 195 -3.83 -13.87 -1.48
C SER A 195 -4.86 -13.51 -0.41
N ARG A 196 -5.35 -12.25 -0.41
CA ARG A 196 -6.27 -11.73 0.61
C ARG A 196 -7.73 -11.62 0.17
N HIS A 197 -8.02 -11.56 -1.13
CA HIS A 197 -9.36 -11.24 -1.61
C HIS A 197 -9.96 -12.37 -2.47
N GLU A 198 -10.83 -13.18 -1.87
CA GLU A 198 -11.38 -14.40 -2.50
C GLU A 198 -12.08 -14.18 -3.86
N GLY A 199 -12.66 -12.99 -4.09
CA GLY A 199 -13.35 -12.66 -5.35
C GLY A 199 -12.46 -11.99 -6.42
N LEU A 200 -11.20 -11.69 -6.11
CA LEU A 200 -10.30 -11.02 -7.03
C LEU A 200 -9.73 -11.95 -8.12
N PRO A 201 -9.41 -13.24 -7.87
CA PRO A 201 -8.92 -14.14 -8.90
C PRO A 201 -9.83 -14.20 -10.14
N GLN A 202 -11.16 -14.22 -9.95
CA GLN A 202 -12.15 -14.16 -11.04
C GLN A 202 -11.98 -12.90 -11.90
N ILE A 203 -11.71 -11.76 -11.26
CA ILE A 203 -11.54 -10.46 -11.93
C ILE A 203 -10.24 -10.42 -12.72
N LEU A 204 -9.17 -10.97 -12.14
CA LEU A 204 -7.85 -10.99 -12.77
C LEU A 204 -7.78 -11.97 -13.94
N LEU A 205 -8.59 -13.03 -13.95
CA LEU A 205 -8.74 -13.91 -15.11
C LEU A 205 -9.13 -13.14 -16.38
N CYS A 206 -10.03 -12.15 -16.28
CA CYS A 206 -10.39 -11.27 -17.40
C CYS A 206 -9.24 -10.38 -17.90
N ARG A 207 -8.13 -10.29 -17.14
CA ARG A 207 -6.93 -9.52 -17.49
C ARG A 207 -5.77 -10.39 -17.96
N VAL A 208 -5.87 -11.72 -17.86
CA VAL A 208 -4.83 -12.66 -18.29
C VAL A 208 -4.45 -12.47 -19.76
N HIS A 209 -5.43 -12.27 -20.63
CA HIS A 209 -5.16 -12.03 -22.05
C HIS A 209 -4.28 -10.78 -22.24
N PHE A 210 -4.57 -9.70 -21.53
CA PHE A 210 -3.73 -8.50 -21.54
C PHE A 210 -2.32 -8.79 -21.00
N LEU A 211 -2.20 -9.45 -19.84
CA LEU A 211 -0.91 -9.80 -19.24
C LEU A 211 -0.05 -10.65 -20.19
N LYS A 212 -0.66 -11.60 -20.89
CA LYS A 212 0.00 -12.46 -21.86
C LYS A 212 0.45 -11.68 -23.10
N GLU A 213 -0.49 -11.05 -23.80
CA GLU A 213 -0.22 -10.45 -25.12
C GLU A 213 0.59 -9.16 -25.02
N ALA A 214 0.29 -8.31 -24.03
CA ALA A 214 0.90 -6.98 -23.94
C ALA A 214 2.23 -6.98 -23.18
N LEU A 215 2.46 -7.94 -22.28
CA LEU A 215 3.63 -7.93 -21.40
C LEU A 215 4.50 -9.19 -21.54
N LEU A 216 3.91 -10.39 -21.40
CA LEU A 216 4.68 -11.64 -21.38
C LEU A 216 5.29 -11.98 -22.74
N LEU A 217 4.51 -11.96 -23.83
CA LEU A 217 5.03 -12.28 -25.17
C LEU A 217 6.15 -11.32 -25.61
N PRO A 218 6.02 -9.99 -25.45
CA PRO A 218 7.14 -9.08 -25.70
C PRO A 218 8.35 -9.35 -24.81
N ALA A 219 8.14 -9.67 -23.53
CA ALA A 219 9.24 -9.99 -22.61
C ALA A 219 10.00 -11.26 -23.03
N LEU A 220 9.28 -12.31 -23.46
CA LEU A 220 9.86 -13.54 -24.01
C LEU A 220 10.67 -13.27 -25.27
N ALA A 221 10.15 -12.47 -26.19
CA ALA A 221 10.85 -12.13 -27.43
C ALA A 221 12.13 -11.32 -27.18
N ASN A 222 12.12 -10.45 -26.16
CA ASN A 222 13.25 -9.60 -25.80
C ASN A 222 14.20 -10.22 -24.76
N GLY A 223 13.85 -11.38 -24.19
CA GLY A 223 14.62 -12.02 -23.12
C GLY A 223 14.63 -11.24 -21.80
N ASP A 224 13.56 -10.51 -21.49
CA ASP A 224 13.44 -9.77 -20.22
C ASP A 224 13.07 -10.73 -19.08
N GLU A 225 14.10 -11.39 -18.53
CA GLU A 225 13.96 -12.39 -17.46
C GLU A 225 13.20 -11.87 -16.24
N LYS A 226 13.34 -10.57 -15.92
CA LYS A 226 12.68 -9.95 -14.78
C LYS A 226 11.17 -9.91 -14.99
N VAL A 227 10.73 -9.44 -16.16
CA VAL A 227 9.31 -9.36 -16.50
C VAL A 227 8.72 -10.75 -16.64
N ILE A 228 9.44 -11.69 -17.28
CA ILE A 228 9.02 -13.08 -17.43
C ILE A 228 8.80 -13.71 -16.04
N ALA A 229 9.77 -13.62 -15.13
CA ALA A 229 9.67 -14.21 -13.80
C ALA A 229 8.53 -13.60 -12.98
N GLY A 230 8.38 -12.28 -12.99
CA GLY A 230 7.32 -11.59 -12.26
C GLY A 230 5.92 -11.97 -12.76
N LEU A 231 5.71 -12.00 -14.08
CA LEU A 231 4.42 -12.39 -14.67
C LEU A 231 4.13 -13.88 -14.51
N ALA A 232 5.13 -14.75 -14.65
CA ALA A 232 4.95 -16.19 -14.42
C ALA A 232 4.53 -16.47 -12.97
N CYS A 233 5.14 -15.79 -12.00
CA CYS A 233 4.75 -15.86 -10.59
C CYS A 233 3.30 -15.39 -10.41
N LEU A 234 2.95 -14.20 -10.92
CA LEU A 234 1.61 -13.65 -10.81
C LEU A 234 0.54 -14.57 -11.43
N LEU A 235 0.78 -15.11 -12.64
CA LEU A 235 -0.14 -16.02 -13.30
C LEU A 235 -0.31 -17.33 -12.52
N SER A 236 0.77 -17.85 -11.91
CA SER A 236 0.69 -19.00 -11.01
C SER A 236 -0.19 -18.71 -9.78
N GLU A 237 -0.01 -17.56 -9.14
CA GLU A 237 -0.83 -17.14 -7.99
C GLU A 237 -2.32 -17.01 -8.36
N ILE A 238 -2.64 -16.42 -9.52
CA ILE A 238 -4.02 -16.37 -10.04
C ILE A 238 -4.60 -17.78 -10.19
N GLY A 239 -3.83 -18.70 -10.76
CA GLY A 239 -4.26 -20.08 -10.97
C GLY A 239 -4.50 -20.85 -9.67
N GLN A 240 -3.64 -20.66 -8.68
CA GLN A 240 -3.79 -21.28 -7.36
C GLN A 240 -5.00 -20.72 -6.60
N ALA A 241 -5.30 -19.44 -6.76
CA ALA A 241 -6.41 -18.78 -6.09
C ALA A 241 -7.77 -18.97 -6.80
N ALA A 242 -7.80 -19.56 -8.00
CA ALA A 242 -9.01 -19.77 -8.80
C ALA A 242 -9.29 -21.27 -9.17
N PRO A 243 -9.24 -22.22 -8.23
CA PRO A 243 -9.35 -23.65 -8.56
C PRO A 243 -10.72 -24.02 -9.14
N SER A 244 -11.81 -23.40 -8.67
CA SER A 244 -13.17 -23.66 -9.17
C SER A 244 -13.33 -23.25 -10.64
N LEU A 245 -12.72 -22.14 -11.04
CA LEU A 245 -12.81 -21.62 -12.42
C LEU A 245 -12.00 -22.48 -13.41
N ILE A 246 -10.89 -23.06 -12.94
CA ILE A 246 -10.11 -24.05 -13.71
C ILE A 246 -10.92 -25.32 -13.92
N VAL A 247 -11.62 -25.79 -12.89
CA VAL A 247 -12.49 -26.98 -12.96
C VAL A 247 -13.68 -26.75 -13.90
N GLU A 248 -14.20 -25.53 -13.96
CA GLU A 248 -15.30 -25.14 -14.86
C GLU A 248 -14.87 -24.97 -16.33
N ALA A 249 -13.57 -25.03 -16.64
CA ALA A 249 -13.00 -24.92 -17.99
C ALA A 249 -13.48 -23.67 -18.76
N SER A 250 -13.61 -22.54 -18.07
CA SER A 250 -13.97 -21.27 -18.69
C SER A 250 -12.91 -20.83 -19.73
N ALA A 251 -13.29 -19.98 -20.68
CA ALA A 251 -12.37 -19.49 -21.72
C ALA A 251 -11.17 -18.75 -21.10
N GLU A 252 -11.40 -18.05 -19.99
CA GLU A 252 -10.37 -17.32 -19.24
C GLU A 252 -9.42 -18.27 -18.50
N ALA A 253 -9.94 -19.35 -17.91
CA ALA A 253 -9.11 -20.39 -17.29
C ALA A 253 -8.23 -21.13 -18.32
N LEU A 254 -8.76 -21.37 -19.53
CA LEU A 254 -7.96 -21.89 -20.64
C LEU A 254 -6.88 -20.89 -21.09
N GLY A 255 -7.22 -19.60 -21.14
CA GLY A 255 -6.26 -18.53 -21.43
C GLY A 255 -5.12 -18.46 -20.40
N LEU A 256 -5.42 -18.70 -19.12
CA LEU A 256 -4.42 -18.80 -18.06
C LEU A 256 -3.51 -20.02 -18.23
N ALA A 257 -4.07 -21.20 -18.48
CA ALA A 257 -3.28 -22.40 -18.72
C ALA A 257 -2.35 -22.23 -19.93
N ASP A 258 -2.85 -21.62 -21.01
CA ASP A 258 -2.06 -21.31 -22.20
C ASP A 258 -1.00 -20.21 -21.96
N ALA A 259 -1.20 -19.33 -20.97
CA ALA A 259 -0.20 -18.33 -20.58
C ALA A 259 0.92 -18.91 -19.72
N VAL A 260 0.63 -19.95 -18.92
CA VAL A 260 1.61 -20.59 -18.03
C VAL A 260 2.42 -21.68 -18.76
N LEU A 261 1.80 -22.42 -19.68
CA LEU A 261 2.39 -23.63 -20.28
C LEU A 261 3.13 -23.40 -21.60
N ARG A 262 2.99 -22.24 -22.24
CA ARG A 262 3.59 -21.92 -23.53
C ARG A 262 4.38 -20.63 -23.47
#